data_AF-A0A2D8NJL8-F1
#
_entry.id   AF-A0A2D8NJL8-F1
#
_cell.length_a   1.000
_cell.length_b   1.000
_cell.length_c   1.000
_cell.angle_alpha   90.00
_cell.angle_beta   90.00
_cell.angle_gamma   90.00
#
_symmetry.space_group_name_H-M   'P 1'
#
loop_
_entity.id
_entity.type
_entity.pdbx_description
1 polymer ?
#
loop_
_entity_poly.entity_id
_entity_poly.type
_entity_poly.pdbx_seq_one_letter_code
_entity_poly.pdbx_strand_id
1 'polypeptide(L)' 'MHASRPGADPGAVAARFEDSMVQTGTVPIVASELERRIEIIERDEMNDPSRLPLSGREIAAYVGVTVLAVIVGAVVVAL' A
#
# COMPACT_ATOMS: atom_id res chain seq x y z
N MET A 1 14.62 -13.92 4.70
CA MET A 1 15.07 -14.12 3.31
C MET A 1 14.01 -13.50 2.39
N HIS A 2 14.15 -12.22 2.05
CA HIS A 2 13.37 -11.62 0.97
C HIS A 2 13.96 -12.12 -0.34
N ALA A 3 13.23 -12.97 -1.06
CA ALA A 3 13.56 -13.27 -2.44
C ALA A 3 13.28 -12.01 -3.26
N SER A 4 14.31 -11.22 -3.55
CA SER A 4 14.23 -10.17 -4.57
C SER A 4 13.80 -10.83 -5.87
N ARG A 5 12.59 -10.52 -6.34
CA ARG A 5 12.19 -10.88 -7.71
C ARG A 5 13.26 -10.33 -8.66
N PRO A 6 13.68 -11.09 -9.69
CA PRO A 6 14.57 -10.56 -10.72
C PRO A 6 13.96 -9.28 -11.26
N GLY A 7 14.71 -8.18 -11.16
CA GLY A 7 14.24 -6.84 -11.47
C GLY A 7 13.74 -6.77 -12.90
N ALA A 8 12.42 -6.68 -13.06
CA ALA A 8 11.84 -6.26 -14.32
C ALA A 8 12.28 -4.82 -14.54
N ASP A 9 12.88 -4.54 -15.70
CA ASP A 9 13.16 -3.18 -16.13
C ASP A 9 11.83 -2.41 -16.14
N PRO A 10 11.64 -1.38 -15.29
CA PRO A 10 10.40 -0.63 -15.19
C PRO A 10 9.97 -0.05 -16.55
N GLY A 11 10.94 0.40 -17.35
CA GLY A 11 10.67 0.91 -18.70
C GLY A 11 10.14 -0.16 -19.65
N ALA A 12 10.59 -1.41 -19.50
CA ALA A 12 10.10 -2.53 -20.30
C ALA A 12 8.71 -3.01 -19.86
N VAL A 13 8.30 -2.77 -18.60
CA VAL A 13 6.93 -3.05 -18.13
C VAL A 13 5.98 -1.97 -18.66
N ALA A 14 6.38 -0.70 -18.53
CA ALA A 14 5.63 0.45 -19.02
C ALA A 14 5.33 0.36 -20.53
N ALA A 15 6.35 0.07 -21.35
CA ALA A 15 6.19 -0.06 -22.80
C ALA A 15 5.23 -1.20 -23.18
N ARG A 16 5.27 -2.33 -22.46
CA ARG A 16 4.35 -3.47 -22.70
C ARG A 16 2.91 -3.14 -22.30
N PHE A 17 2.72 -2.35 -21.23
CA PHE A 17 1.41 -1.88 -20.82
C PHE A 17 0.81 -0.95 -21.88
N GLU A 18 1.58 0.05 -22.33
CA GLU A 18 1.14 1.00 -23.36
C GLU A 18 0.77 0.28 -24.66
N ASP A 19 1.63 -0.63 -25.14
CA ASP A 19 1.38 -1.44 -26.34
C ASP A 19 0.09 -2.29 -26.20
N SER A 20 -0.13 -2.91 -25.04
CA SER A 20 -1.33 -3.70 -24.77
C SER A 20 -2.60 -2.85 -24.77
N MET A 21 -2.53 -1.64 -24.21
CA MET A 21 -3.64 -0.69 -24.18
C MET A 21 -3.98 -0.19 -25.59
N VAL A 22 -2.97 0.10 -26.41
CA VAL A 22 -3.18 0.50 -27.80
C VAL A 22 -3.77 -0.65 -28.63
N GLN A 23 -3.27 -1.87 -28.46
CA GLN A 23 -3.80 -3.07 -29.13
C GLN A 23 -5.28 -3.34 -28.79
N THR A 24 -5.74 -2.94 -27.61
CA THR A 24 -7.15 -3.07 -27.19
C THR A 24 -8.03 -1.89 -27.63
N GLY A 25 -7.48 -0.95 -28.41
CA GLY A 25 -8.22 0.17 -29.00
C GLY A 25 -8.15 1.47 -28.20
N THR A 26 -7.29 1.54 -27.19
CA THR A 26 -7.03 2.80 -26.46
C THR A 26 -6.22 3.75 -27.34
N VAL A 27 -6.59 5.03 -27.32
CA VAL A 27 -5.83 6.06 -28.04
C VAL A 27 -4.41 6.17 -27.43
N PRO A 28 -3.33 6.22 -28.22
CA PRO A 28 -1.95 6.21 -27.71
C PRO A 28 -1.65 7.28 -26.65
N ILE A 29 -2.20 8.49 -26.81
CA ILE A 29 -2.03 9.56 -25.82
C ILE A 29 -2.69 9.26 -24.47
N VAL A 30 -3.79 8.48 -24.49
CA VAL A 30 -4.47 8.05 -23.27
C VAL A 30 -3.69 6.92 -22.61
N ALA A 31 -3.15 5.99 -23.38
CA ALA A 31 -2.33 4.89 -22.86
C ALA A 31 -1.06 5.40 -22.15
N SER A 32 -0.33 6.34 -22.77
CA SER A 32 0.84 7.00 -22.17
C SER A 32 0.52 7.81 -20.91
N GLU A 33 -0.61 8.54 -20.89
CA GLU A 33 -1.02 9.27 -19.68
C GLU A 33 -1.46 8.32 -18.55
N LEU A 34 -2.07 7.17 -18.88
CA LEU A 34 -2.40 6.16 -17.88
C LEU A 34 -1.14 5.56 -17.26
N GLU A 35 -0.14 5.23 -18.07
CA GLU A 35 1.16 4.75 -17.56
C GLU A 35 1.83 5.80 -16.66
N ARG A 36 1.84 7.06 -17.09
CA ARG A 36 2.35 8.17 -16.28
C ARG A 36 1.63 8.29 -14.94
N ARG A 37 0.32 8.08 -14.91
CA ARG A 37 -0.46 8.13 -13.66
C ARG A 37 -0.20 6.93 -12.77
N ILE A 38 0.00 5.75 -13.34
CA ILE A 38 0.41 4.56 -12.59
C ILE A 38 1.74 4.85 -11.89
N GLU A 39 2.72 5.40 -12.59
CA GLU A 39 4.02 5.76 -12.00
C GLU A 39 3.89 6.76 -10.83
N ILE A 40 3.04 7.79 -10.99
CA ILE A 40 2.76 8.77 -9.92
C ILE A 40 2.15 8.07 -8.71
N ILE A 41 1.12 7.24 -8.92
CA ILE A 41 0.43 6.54 -7.83
C ILE A 41 1.37 5.55 -7.13
N GLU A 42 2.19 4.80 -7.87
CA GLU A 42 3.17 3.89 -7.27
C GLU A 42 4.16 4.65 -6.39
N ARG A 43 4.65 5.80 -6.86
CA ARG A 43 5.56 6.64 -6.07
C ARG A 43 4.87 7.18 -4.80
N ASP A 44 3.61 7.59 -4.89
CA ASP A 44 2.85 8.07 -3.75
C ASP A 44 2.59 6.93 -2.75
N GLU A 45 2.21 5.75 -3.25
CA GLU A 45 1.92 4.55 -2.47
C GLU A 45 3.16 4.02 -1.73
N MET A 46 4.36 4.13 -2.33
CA MET A 46 5.63 3.80 -1.67
C MET A 46 5.88 4.60 -0.39
N ASN A 47 5.32 5.81 -0.30
CA ASN A 47 5.51 6.71 0.83
C ASN A 47 4.27 6.78 1.74
N ASP A 48 3.24 5.99 1.46
CA ASP A 48 2.01 5.97 2.24
C ASP A 48 2.27 5.34 3.62
N PRO A 49 2.11 6.09 4.73
CA PRO A 49 2.32 5.58 6.07
C PRO A 49 1.40 4.41 6.43
N SER A 50 0.24 4.28 5.80
CA SER A 50 -0.71 3.18 6.03
C SER A 50 -0.21 1.82 5.52
N ARG A 51 0.76 1.83 4.60
CA ARG A 51 1.43 0.63 4.06
C ARG A 51 2.54 0.13 4.98
N LEU A 52 2.95 0.95 5.96
CA LEU A 52 4.01 0.59 6.88
C LEU A 52 3.51 -0.41 7.93
N PRO A 53 4.34 -1.40 8.32
CA PRO A 53 4.00 -2.25 9.44
C PRO A 53 3.90 -1.41 10.72
N LEU A 54 2.90 -1.73 11.57
CA LEU A 54 2.79 -1.11 12.88
C LEU A 54 4.09 -1.32 13.67
N SER A 55 4.60 -0.23 14.24
CA SER A 55 5.73 -0.28 15.16
C SER A 55 5.33 -0.99 16.46
N GLY A 56 6.31 -1.60 17.13
CA GLY A 56 6.07 -2.22 18.44
C GLY A 56 5.48 -1.25 19.48
N ARG A 57 5.79 0.05 19.36
CA ARG A 57 5.21 1.11 20.20
C ARG A 57 3.72 1.32 19.94
N GLU A 58 3.30 1.34 18.69
CA GLU A 58 1.88 1.49 18.31
C GLU A 58 1.07 0.27 18.76
N ILE A 59 1.63 -0.93 18.59
CA ILE A 59 1.02 -2.17 19.09
C ILE A 59 0.88 -2.11 20.62
N ALA A 60 1.93 -1.73 21.34
CA ALA A 60 1.90 -1.64 22.80
C ALA A 60 0.86 -0.62 23.30
N ALA A 61 0.73 0.53 22.62
CA ALA A 61 -0.28 1.53 22.95
C ALA A 61 -1.71 0.98 22.75
N TYR A 62 -1.96 0.33 21.61
CA TYR A 62 -3.25 -0.29 21.31
C TYR A 62 -3.65 -1.35 22.35
N VAL A 63 -2.72 -2.27 22.66
CA VAL A 63 -2.95 -3.32 23.65
C VAL A 63 -3.15 -2.72 25.04
N GLY A 64 -2.33 -1.74 25.44
CA GLY A 64 -2.45 -1.08 26.73
C GLY A 64 -3.81 -0.41 26.94
N VAL A 65 -4.31 0.33 25.95
CA VAL A 65 -5.65 0.94 25.98
C VAL A 65 -6.73 -0.13 26.08
N THR A 66 -6.60 -1.22 25.33
CA THR A 66 -7.56 -2.33 25.35
C THR A 66 -7.62 -2.98 26.73
N VAL A 67 -6.48 -3.26 27.35
CA VAL A 67 -6.40 -3.82 28.71
C VAL A 67 -7.02 -2.89 29.74
N LEU A 68 -6.72 -1.58 29.66
CA LEU A 68 -7.30 -0.60 30.57
C LEU A 68 -8.83 -0.55 30.46
N ALA A 69 -9.37 -0.57 29.24
CA ALA A 69 -10.81 -0.58 29.01
C ALA A 69 -11.48 -1.82 29.64
N VAL A 70 -10.85 -2.99 29.52
CA VAL A 70 -11.34 -4.23 30.15
C VAL A 70 -11.34 -4.13 31.67
N ILE A 71 -10.26 -3.60 32.27
CA ILE A 71 -10.16 -3.40 33.72
C ILE A 71 -11.28 -2.47 34.22
N VAL A 72 -11.50 -1.34 33.52
CA VAL A 72 -12.57 -0.40 33.87
C VAL A 72 -13.93 -1.09 33.82
N GLY A 73 -14.21 -1.83 32.75
CA GLY A 73 -15.46 -2.60 32.63
C GLY A 73 -15.65 -3.60 33.77
N ALA A 74 -14.59 -4.32 34.14
CA ALA A 74 -14.62 -5.27 35.26
C ALA A 74 -14.89 -4.59 36.61
N VAL A 75 -14.28 -3.43 36.86
CA VAL A 75 -14.51 -2.63 38.07
C VAL A 75 -15.97 -2.15 38.14
N VAL A 76 -16.53 -1.67 37.03
CA VAL A 76 -17.93 -1.23 36.97
C VAL A 76 -18.90 -2.35 37.30
N VAL A 77 -18.61 -3.59 36.88
CA VAL A 77 -19.46 -4.76 37.19
C VAL A 77 -19.32 -5.20 38.65
N ALA A 78 -18.15 -4.99 39.26
CA ALA A 78 -17.86 -5.44 40.62
C ALA A 78 -18.39 -4.49 41.72
N LEU A 79 -18.71 -3.23 41.37
CA LEU A 79 -19.26 -2.21 42.27
C LEU A 79 -20.80 -2.18 42.19
#